data_AF-A0A0B6YJ11-F1
#
_entry.id   AF-A0A0B6YJ11-F1
#
_cell.length_a   1.000
_cell.length_b   1.000
_cell.length_c   1.000
_cell.angle_alpha   90.00
_cell.angle_beta   90.00
_cell.angle_gamma   90.00
#
_symmetry.space_group_name_H-M   'P 1'
#
loop_
_entity.id
_entity.type
_entity.pdbx_description
1 polymer ?
#
loop_
_entity_poly.entity_id
_entity_poly.type
_entity_poly.pdbx_seq_one_letter_code
_entity_poly.pdbx_strand_id
1 'polypeptide(L)'
;DMRSIDLSAHNVDLKPLHSSVLGQGHFFHVATCQGDKYFSCTTSEERDRWMSSLRRAIRPREEHTRRSDSSLKMWIVEAKNVTPKRRYYCDILLDQTLYA
;
A
#
# COMPACT_ATOMS: atom_id res chain seq x y z
N ASP A 1 -1.13 31.80 -9.85
CA ASP A 1 0.11 31.07 -9.55
C ASP A 1 -0.13 29.59 -9.27
N MET A 2 0.06 28.75 -10.27
CA MET A 2 -0.05 27.30 -10.12
C MET A 2 1.29 26.80 -9.55
N ARG A 3 1.38 26.74 -8.21
CA ARG A 3 2.59 26.26 -7.52
C ARG A 3 2.83 24.79 -7.89
N SER A 4 3.96 24.52 -8.54
CA SER A 4 4.38 23.15 -8.89
C SER A 4 4.37 22.23 -7.66
N ILE A 5 3.99 20.98 -7.86
CA ILE A 5 4.06 19.93 -6.84
C ILE A 5 5.25 19.07 -7.21
N ASP A 6 6.18 18.92 -6.28
CA ASP A 6 7.27 17.97 -6.44
C ASP A 6 6.79 16.57 -6.05
N LEU A 7 6.65 15.70 -7.05
CA LEU A 7 6.24 14.31 -6.88
C LEU A 7 7.44 13.34 -6.84
N SER A 8 8.67 13.86 -6.97
CA SER A 8 9.89 13.05 -6.97
C SER A 8 10.28 12.55 -5.58
N ALA A 9 9.70 13.15 -4.53
CA ALA A 9 9.96 12.78 -3.15
C ALA A 9 9.43 11.37 -2.83
N HIS A 10 10.25 10.58 -2.12
CA HIS A 10 9.75 9.41 -1.42
C HIS A 10 8.81 9.89 -0.30
N ASN A 11 7.62 9.31 -0.21
CA ASN A 11 6.52 9.66 0.74
C ASN A 11 5.51 10.71 0.27
N VAL A 12 5.03 10.61 -0.98
CA VAL A 12 3.79 11.30 -1.38
C VAL A 12 2.57 10.42 -1.02
N ASP A 13 1.63 10.96 -0.26
CA ASP A 13 0.35 10.31 0.07
C ASP A 13 -0.80 10.98 -0.69
N LEU A 14 -1.69 10.16 -1.27
CA LEU A 14 -2.81 10.60 -2.11
C LEU A 14 -4.11 10.04 -1.58
N LYS A 15 -4.99 10.92 -1.08
CA LYS A 15 -6.27 10.52 -0.48
C LYS A 15 -7.46 11.24 -1.12
N PRO A 16 -8.52 10.51 -1.53
CA PRO A 16 -9.79 11.15 -1.86
C PRO A 16 -10.39 11.74 -0.59
N LEU A 17 -11.07 12.88 -0.72
CA LEU A 17 -11.77 13.50 0.39
C LEU A 17 -13.28 13.35 0.22
N HIS A 18 -13.96 13.08 1.32
CA HIS A 18 -15.41 13.05 1.37
C HIS A 18 -15.97 14.47 1.36
N SER A 19 -17.13 14.68 0.75
CA SER A 19 -17.75 16.02 0.64
C SER A 19 -18.02 16.67 1.99
N SER A 20 -18.18 15.87 3.05
CA SER A 20 -18.36 16.35 4.42
C SER A 20 -17.12 17.05 5.01
N VAL A 21 -15.93 16.88 4.43
CA VAL A 21 -14.69 17.44 4.97
C VAL A 21 -14.49 18.90 4.55
N LEU A 22 -14.90 19.25 3.32
CA LEU A 22 -14.68 20.59 2.73
C LEU A 22 -15.96 21.28 2.25
N GLY A 23 -17.14 20.66 2.46
CA GLY A 23 -18.43 21.20 2.04
C GLY A 23 -18.70 21.14 0.54
N GLN A 24 -17.80 20.55 -0.25
CA GLN A 24 -17.92 20.38 -1.70
C GLN A 24 -17.44 18.99 -2.13
N GLY A 25 -17.97 18.48 -3.25
CA GLY A 25 -17.66 17.15 -3.78
C GLY A 25 -16.37 17.08 -4.58
N HIS A 26 -15.89 15.87 -4.82
CA HIS A 26 -14.81 15.56 -5.77
C HIS A 26 -13.42 16.14 -5.42
N PHE A 27 -13.10 16.22 -4.13
CA PHE A 27 -11.77 16.65 -3.68
C PHE A 27 -10.80 15.50 -3.52
N PHE A 28 -9.51 15.81 -3.62
CA PHE A 28 -8.42 14.96 -3.17
C PHE A 28 -7.32 15.77 -2.51
N HIS A 29 -6.58 15.11 -1.63
CA HIS A 29 -5.46 15.65 -0.87
C HIS A 29 -4.16 14.98 -1.29
N VAL A 30 -3.11 15.78 -1.36
CA VAL A 30 -1.73 15.39 -1.66
C VAL A 30 -0.85 15.82 -0.50
N ALA A 31 -0.38 14.85 0.29
CA ALA A 31 0.57 15.09 1.36
C ALA A 31 2.00 14.88 0.84
N THR A 32 2.88 15.84 1.05
CA THR A 32 4.31 15.76 0.69
C THR A 32 5.18 16.20 1.87
N CYS A 33 6.49 15.94 1.82
CA CYS A 33 7.42 16.46 2.81
C CYS A 33 7.49 18.01 2.85
N GLN A 34 7.04 18.68 1.79
CA GLN A 34 6.95 20.15 1.71
C GLN A 34 5.60 20.69 2.20
N GLY A 35 4.72 19.80 2.64
CA GLY A 35 3.39 20.12 3.15
C GLY A 35 2.26 19.58 2.29
N ASP A 36 1.05 19.98 2.70
CA ASP A 36 -0.21 19.43 2.22
C ASP A 36 -0.86 20.34 1.19
N LYS A 37 -1.42 19.74 0.14
CA LYS A 37 -2.17 20.44 -0.90
C LYS A 37 -3.51 19.78 -1.12
N TYR A 38 -4.53 20.60 -1.39
CA TYR A 38 -5.91 20.17 -1.61
C TYR A 38 -6.35 20.60 -3.00
N PHE A 39 -7.02 19.70 -3.72
CA PHE A 39 -7.47 19.92 -5.09
C PHE A 39 -8.95 19.59 -5.19
N SER A 40 -9.68 20.48 -5.85
CA SER A 40 -11.08 20.30 -6.24
C SER A 40 -11.17 19.83 -7.69
N CYS A 41 -12.09 18.93 -7.99
CA CYS A 41 -12.48 18.61 -9.36
C CYS A 41 -13.95 18.94 -9.59
N THR A 42 -14.33 19.04 -10.86
CA THR A 42 -15.72 19.31 -11.24
C THR A 42 -16.58 18.06 -11.10
N THR A 43 -16.00 16.88 -11.36
CA THR A 43 -16.70 15.60 -11.29
C THR A 43 -15.86 14.51 -10.61
N SER A 44 -16.51 13.40 -10.21
CA SER A 44 -15.84 12.22 -9.65
C SER A 44 -14.86 11.59 -10.64
N GLU A 45 -15.23 11.56 -11.92
CA GLU A 45 -14.44 10.94 -12.98
C GLU A 45 -13.19 11.77 -13.27
N GLU A 46 -13.27 13.09 -13.16
CA GLU A 46 -12.12 13.98 -13.23
C GLU A 46 -11.16 13.74 -12.05
N ARG A 47 -11.70 13.69 -10.82
CA ARG A 47 -10.92 13.38 -9.61
C ARG A 47 -10.18 12.06 -9.76
N ASP A 48 -10.88 11.02 -10.19
CA ASP A 48 -10.33 9.66 -10.30
C ASP A 48 -9.25 9.58 -11.39
N ARG A 49 -9.42 10.29 -12.52
CA ARG A 49 -8.38 10.44 -13.56
C ARG A 49 -7.14 11.15 -13.04
N TRP A 50 -7.30 12.23 -12.27
CA TRP A 50 -6.18 12.94 -11.64
C TRP A 50 -5.44 12.05 -10.64
N MET A 51 -6.15 11.42 -9.72
CA MET A 51 -5.55 10.53 -8.72
C MET A 51 -4.81 9.35 -9.37
N SER A 52 -5.40 8.72 -10.40
CA SER A 52 -4.76 7.64 -11.15
C SER A 52 -3.45 8.10 -11.82
N SER A 53 -3.50 9.25 -12.50
CA SER A 53 -2.33 9.82 -13.18
C SER A 53 -1.22 10.19 -12.19
N LEU A 54 -1.57 10.75 -11.04
CA LEU A 54 -0.61 11.09 -9.99
C LEU A 54 0.02 9.85 -9.36
N ARG A 55 -0.76 8.80 -9.07
CA ARG A 55 -0.23 7.52 -8.55
C ARG A 55 0.80 6.92 -9.53
N ARG A 56 0.48 6.89 -10.82
CA ARG A 56 1.40 6.41 -11.86
C ARG A 56 2.65 7.28 -11.97
N ALA A 57 2.56 8.59 -11.76
CA ALA A 57 3.72 9.47 -11.75
C ALA A 57 4.62 9.26 -10.51
N ILE A 58 4.04 9.04 -9.33
CA ILE A 58 4.79 8.81 -8.08
C ILE A 58 5.45 7.42 -8.09
N ARG A 59 4.74 6.40 -8.59
CA ARG A 59 5.23 5.01 -8.60
C ARG A 59 5.06 4.36 -9.99
N PRO A 60 5.84 4.76 -11.00
CA PRO A 60 5.66 4.30 -12.40
C PRO A 60 5.87 2.79 -12.59
N ARG A 61 6.57 2.14 -11.65
CA ARG A 61 6.83 0.70 -11.67
C ARG A 61 5.87 -0.12 -10.80
N GLU A 62 4.97 0.48 -10.04
CA GLU A 62 4.06 -0.25 -9.14
C GLU A 62 3.08 -1.13 -9.92
N GLU A 63 2.55 -0.64 -11.06
CA GLU A 63 1.73 -1.46 -11.97
C GLU A 63 2.52 -2.59 -12.65
N HIS A 64 3.82 -2.40 -12.82
CA HIS A 64 4.74 -3.39 -13.38
C HIS A 64 5.34 -4.31 -12.31
N THR A 65 5.11 -4.02 -11.03
CA THR A 65 5.55 -4.86 -9.93
C THR A 65 4.62 -6.05 -9.94
N ARG A 66 5.14 -7.18 -10.44
CA ARG A 66 4.44 -8.46 -10.43
C ARG A 66 3.94 -8.69 -9.02
N ARG A 67 2.62 -8.85 -8.86
CA ARG A 67 2.01 -9.20 -7.58
C ARG A 67 2.63 -10.53 -7.14
N SER A 68 3.57 -10.48 -6.22
CA SER A 68 4.25 -11.66 -5.68
C SER A 68 3.35 -12.23 -4.60
N ASP A 69 2.67 -13.33 -4.92
CA ASP A 69 2.07 -14.17 -3.90
C ASP A 69 3.15 -15.12 -3.38
N SER A 70 3.55 -14.92 -2.13
CA SER A 70 4.55 -15.74 -1.44
C SER A 70 3.83 -16.57 -0.40
N SER A 71 3.75 -17.88 -0.62
CA SER A 71 3.14 -18.83 0.32
C SER A 71 4.15 -19.87 0.78
N LEU A 72 4.09 -20.19 2.08
CA LEU A 72 4.89 -21.25 2.71
C LEU A 72 3.94 -22.31 3.27
N LYS A 73 4.24 -23.59 3.00
CA LYS A 73 3.46 -24.74 3.48
C LYS A 73 4.37 -25.75 4.14
N MET A 74 4.10 -26.10 5.40
CA MET A 74 4.91 -27.02 6.20
C MET A 74 4.04 -28.06 6.90
N TRP A 75 4.58 -29.26 7.09
CA TRP A 75 3.89 -30.39 7.70
C TRP A 75 4.86 -31.18 8.56
N ILE A 76 4.34 -31.77 9.64
CA ILE A 76 5.06 -32.71 10.49
C ILE A 76 4.40 -34.08 10.30
N VAL A 77 5.19 -35.07 9.92
CA VAL A 77 4.73 -36.45 9.75
C VAL A 77 5.53 -37.35 10.69
N GLU A 78 4.85 -37.97 11.65
CA GLU A 78 5.42 -39.02 12.48
C GLU A 78 5.33 -40.37 11.74
N ALA A 79 6.36 -41.22 11.89
CA ALA A 79 6.30 -42.58 11.38
C ALA A 79 5.26 -43.41 12.16
N LYS A 80 4.75 -44.48 11.52
CA LYS A 80 3.84 -45.40 12.21
C LYS A 80 4.63 -46.16 13.29
N ASN A 81 4.00 -46.38 14.45
CA ASN A 81 4.55 -47.17 15.57
C ASN A 81 5.78 -46.58 16.27
N VAL A 82 6.08 -45.28 16.13
CA VAL A 82 7.04 -44.60 17.02
C VAL A 82 6.32 -44.02 18.23
N THR A 83 7.02 -43.93 19.35
CA THR A 83 6.53 -43.21 20.52
C THR A 83 6.31 -41.74 20.16
N PRO A 84 5.11 -41.15 20.42
CA PRO A 84 4.83 -39.77 20.05
C PRO A 84 5.83 -38.81 20.67
N LYS A 85 6.40 -37.88 19.88
CA LYS A 85 7.14 -36.77 20.47
C LYS A 85 6.13 -35.84 21.13
N ARG A 86 6.33 -35.56 22.43
CA ARG A 86 5.36 -34.78 23.21
C ARG A 86 5.19 -33.34 22.73
N ARG A 87 6.22 -32.74 22.09
CA ARG A 87 6.22 -31.34 21.64
C ARG A 87 7.11 -31.14 20.41
N TYR A 88 6.60 -30.40 19.44
CA TYR A 88 7.34 -29.88 18.29
C TYR A 88 7.45 -28.37 18.43
N TYR A 89 8.64 -27.84 18.16
CA TYR A 89 8.91 -26.40 18.13
C TYR A 89 9.57 -26.09 16.79
N CYS A 90 9.10 -25.05 16.12
CA CYS A 90 9.73 -24.52 14.92
C CYS A 90 9.63 -23.00 14.97
N ASP A 91 10.74 -22.33 14.71
CA ASP A 91 10.75 -20.89 14.47
C ASP A 91 10.93 -20.67 12.96
N ILE A 92 10.21 -19.69 12.42
CA ILE A 92 10.29 -19.31 11.00
C ILE A 92 10.89 -17.90 10.91
N LEU A 93 11.96 -17.74 10.15
CA LEU A 93 12.59 -16.44 9.89
C LEU A 93 12.17 -15.93 8.50
N LEU A 94 11.36 -14.87 8.46
CA LEU A 94 10.95 -14.18 7.23
C LEU A 94 11.36 -12.72 7.33
N ASP A 95 12.10 -12.21 6.35
CA ASP A 95 12.54 -10.81 6.30
C ASP A 95 13.17 -10.32 7.62
N GLN A 96 14.09 -11.13 8.17
CA GLN A 96 14.76 -10.87 9.46
C GLN A 96 13.82 -10.80 10.68
N THR A 97 12.55 -11.18 10.53
CA THR A 97 11.54 -11.25 11.60
C THR A 97 11.29 -12.71 11.96
N LEU A 98 11.41 -13.04 13.25
CA LEU A 98 11.17 -14.39 13.76
C LEU A 98 9.69 -14.57 14.13
N TYR A 99 9.09 -15.67 13.69
CA TYR A 99 7.72 -16.08 13.98
C TYR A 99 7.75 -17.40 14.74
N ALA A 100 7.08 -17.47 15.88
CA ALA A 100 7.02 -18.62 16.78
C ALA A 100 5.57 -18.91 17.20
#